data_AF-A0A923KI60-F1
#
_entry.id   AF-A0A923KI60-F1
#
_cell.length_a   1.000
_cell.length_b   1.000
_cell.length_c   1.000
_cell.angle_alpha   90.00
_cell.angle_beta   90.00
_cell.angle_gamma   90.00
#
_symmetry.space_group_name_H-M   'P 1'
#
loop_
_entity.id
_entity.type
_entity.pdbx_description
1 polymer ?
#
loop_
_entity_poly.entity_id
_entity_poly.type
_entity_poly.pdbx_seq_one_letter_code
_entity_poly.pdbx_strand_id
1 'polypeptide(L)'
;MNTPLPPRMVADALWLLTARSRGGNHWVSNVHSEIQSVDIAGHSYPVTLLNDSDWQESYVASPRSTWLRYARQEAIRQVAPGLSSLLKAASCLIFGPLSALMHASKIDQAAIIGNYLISTNLYPKLSTQDIASLTEDMRQKHPDRPLMIRNICPEVTPELMENLIAQGWKMLPSRMIYLCDPQQKSVWKHNHVKQDAKLLIDGQVEIVHQEHLKLSDLDDLRNIFRQLFIDKHSHLNPDFSPAFFELCLETGFLELIGLRWQGRWVGILGLYVHPESGWITTPLIGYDTSLPQELGLYRRLMALLLQQAKERECRLHYSSGASQFKRSRGGIPALEFTAIYDEHLPKSNKKYSSLFIKLFQQCAPSMLKRADKL
;
A
#
# COMPACT_ATOMS: atom_id res chain seq x y z
N MET A 1 21.14 -11.74 -29.61
CA MET A 1 20.76 -12.11 -28.23
C MET A 1 19.68 -11.15 -27.77
N ASN A 2 18.43 -11.39 -28.15
CA ASN A 2 17.27 -10.63 -27.67
C ASN A 2 16.40 -11.61 -26.89
N THR A 3 16.77 -11.89 -25.65
CA THR A 3 15.82 -12.47 -24.72
C THR A 3 14.89 -11.31 -24.34
N PRO A 4 13.58 -11.37 -24.65
CA PRO A 4 12.66 -10.31 -24.24
C PRO A 4 12.75 -10.16 -22.71
N LEU A 5 12.83 -8.92 -22.23
CA LEU A 5 12.78 -8.64 -20.80
C LEU A 5 11.49 -9.25 -20.22
N PRO A 6 11.52 -9.79 -18.99
CA PRO A 6 10.31 -10.23 -18.31
C PRO A 6 9.27 -9.10 -18.35
N PRO A 7 7.99 -9.38 -18.64
CA PRO A 7 6.93 -8.35 -18.77
C PRO A 7 6.92 -7.35 -17.60
N ARG A 8 7.23 -7.83 -16.39
CA ARG A 8 7.32 -7.01 -15.18
C ARG A 8 8.46 -5.99 -15.19
N MET A 9 9.66 -6.36 -15.65
CA MET A 9 10.78 -5.42 -15.72
C MET A 9 10.49 -4.28 -16.70
N VAL A 10 9.77 -4.57 -17.78
CA VAL A 10 9.30 -3.55 -18.73
C VAL A 10 8.30 -2.62 -18.06
N ALA A 11 7.33 -3.17 -17.32
CA ALA A 11 6.34 -2.39 -16.58
C ALA A 11 7.00 -1.46 -15.54
N ASP A 12 7.93 -1.97 -14.74
CA ASP A 12 8.64 -1.19 -13.71
C ASP A 12 9.53 -0.10 -14.35
N ALA A 13 10.22 -0.42 -15.45
CA ALA A 13 11.03 0.55 -16.18
C ALA A 13 10.18 1.67 -16.80
N LEU A 14 9.04 1.33 -17.43
CA LEU A 14 8.12 2.30 -18.00
C LEU A 14 7.50 3.19 -16.90
N TRP A 15 7.10 2.56 -15.78
CA TRP A 15 6.61 3.27 -14.60
C TRP A 15 7.65 4.30 -14.15
N LEU A 16 8.90 3.86 -13.96
CA LEU A 16 9.98 4.68 -13.40
C LEU A 16 10.40 5.81 -14.35
N LEU A 17 10.64 5.51 -15.62
CA LEU A 17 11.05 6.52 -16.62
C LEU A 17 10.00 7.63 -16.77
N THR A 18 8.73 7.25 -16.80
CA THR A 18 7.64 8.22 -16.91
C THR A 18 7.49 9.03 -15.63
N ALA A 19 7.57 8.39 -14.46
CA ALA A 19 7.45 9.09 -13.18
C ALA A 19 8.60 10.07 -12.94
N ARG A 20 9.83 9.73 -13.36
CA ARG A 20 11.00 10.63 -13.29
C ARG A 20 10.85 11.88 -14.15
N SER A 21 10.14 11.78 -15.28
CA SER A 21 9.93 12.93 -16.19
C SER A 21 8.68 13.74 -15.88
N ARG A 22 7.62 13.10 -15.34
CA ARG A 22 6.29 13.73 -15.14
C ARG A 22 5.89 13.91 -13.69
N GLY A 23 6.67 13.41 -12.73
CA GLY A 23 6.34 13.39 -11.31
C GLY A 23 5.40 12.26 -10.92
N GLY A 24 5.21 12.06 -9.61
CA GLY A 24 4.35 11.03 -9.05
C GLY A 24 2.86 11.21 -9.39
N ASN A 25 2.44 12.47 -9.61
CA ASN A 25 1.05 12.84 -9.90
C ASN A 25 0.58 12.32 -11.26
N HIS A 26 1.52 11.97 -12.15
CA HIS A 26 1.19 11.29 -13.39
C HIS A 26 0.52 9.93 -13.14
N TRP A 27 0.96 9.20 -12.13
CA TRP A 27 0.42 7.88 -11.78
C TRP A 27 -0.66 7.96 -10.70
N VAL A 28 -0.49 8.85 -9.72
CA VAL A 28 -1.41 8.98 -8.59
C VAL A 28 -1.76 10.44 -8.40
N SER A 29 -2.96 10.84 -8.82
CA SER A 29 -3.40 12.23 -9.01
C SER A 29 -3.18 13.13 -7.78
N ASN A 30 -3.24 12.56 -6.58
CA ASN A 30 -3.04 13.24 -5.30
C ASN A 30 -1.66 12.96 -4.68
N VAL A 31 -0.62 12.80 -5.51
CA VAL A 31 0.78 12.65 -5.09
C VAL A 31 1.67 13.63 -5.86
N HIS A 32 1.87 14.83 -5.35
CA HIS A 32 2.70 15.85 -6.01
C HIS A 32 4.17 15.70 -5.62
N SER A 33 4.81 14.64 -6.09
CA SER A 33 6.18 14.29 -5.74
C SER A 33 7.12 14.27 -6.95
N GLU A 34 8.39 14.55 -6.67
CA GLU A 34 9.47 14.22 -7.58
C GLU A 34 9.82 12.73 -7.41
N ILE A 35 10.08 12.05 -8.52
CA ILE A 35 10.55 10.67 -8.50
C ILE A 35 12.00 10.64 -9.02
N GLN A 36 12.87 10.04 -8.20
CA GLN A 36 14.24 9.70 -8.57
C GLN A 36 14.40 8.17 -8.62
N SER A 37 15.62 7.70 -8.82
CA SER A 37 15.92 6.27 -8.83
C SER A 37 17.19 5.92 -8.05
N VAL A 38 17.21 4.71 -7.52
CA VAL A 38 18.39 4.09 -6.91
C VAL A 38 18.54 2.67 -7.45
N ASP A 39 19.78 2.26 -7.70
CA ASP A 39 20.07 0.90 -8.15
C ASP A 39 20.40 0.02 -6.95
N ILE A 40 19.72 -1.12 -6.84
CA ILE A 40 19.89 -2.09 -5.76
C ILE A 40 20.00 -3.47 -6.42
N ALA A 41 21.08 -4.20 -6.14
CA ALA A 41 21.31 -5.53 -6.71
C ALA A 41 21.13 -5.61 -8.24
N GLY A 42 21.49 -4.55 -8.98
CA GLY A 42 21.37 -4.49 -10.45
C GLY A 42 19.99 -4.10 -10.97
N HIS A 43 19.04 -3.73 -10.11
CA HIS A 43 17.70 -3.27 -10.47
C HIS A 43 17.46 -1.83 -10.01
N SER A 44 16.84 -1.01 -10.87
CA SER A 44 16.48 0.36 -10.53
C SER A 44 15.13 0.41 -9.80
N TYR A 45 15.11 1.06 -8.64
CA TYR A 45 13.92 1.27 -7.81
C TYR A 45 13.57 2.76 -7.73
N PRO A 46 12.27 3.09 -7.64
CA PRO A 46 11.84 4.47 -7.47
C PRO A 46 12.16 5.01 -6.09
N VAL A 47 12.57 6.27 -6.05
CA VAL A 47 12.71 7.06 -4.82
C VAL A 47 11.71 8.20 -4.90
N THR A 48 10.69 8.19 -4.04
CA THR A 48 9.72 9.29 -3.96
C THR A 48 10.23 10.38 -3.05
N LEU A 49 10.24 11.62 -3.56
CA LEU A 49 10.59 12.81 -2.81
C LEU A 49 9.38 13.75 -2.75
N LEU A 50 8.86 13.94 -1.55
CA LEU A 50 7.83 14.95 -1.29
C LEU A 50 8.52 16.15 -0.64
N ASN A 51 8.72 17.23 -1.42
CA ASN A 51 9.40 18.42 -0.92
C ASN A 51 8.47 19.26 -0.02
N ASP A 52 7.22 19.43 -0.45
CA ASP A 52 6.16 20.08 0.32
C ASP A 52 4.97 19.15 0.46
N SER A 53 4.36 19.12 1.66
CA SER A 53 3.22 18.25 1.94
C SER A 53 1.93 19.05 2.02
N ASP A 54 1.15 19.02 0.94
CA ASP A 54 -0.25 19.48 0.95
C ASP A 54 -1.14 18.52 1.77
N TRP A 55 -2.24 19.03 2.32
CA TRP A 55 -3.26 18.31 3.08
C TRP A 55 -3.97 17.20 2.29
N GLN A 56 -3.95 17.27 0.97
CA GLN A 56 -4.59 16.29 0.09
C GLN A 56 -3.66 15.14 -0.33
N GLU A 57 -2.37 15.21 0.02
CA GLU A 57 -1.38 14.22 -0.38
C GLU A 57 -1.72 12.82 0.12
N SER A 58 -1.60 11.84 -0.77
CA SER A 58 -1.90 10.45 -0.44
C SER A 58 -0.97 9.90 0.64
N TYR A 59 -1.50 8.99 1.48
CA TYR A 59 -0.71 8.30 2.50
C TYR A 59 0.41 7.42 1.92
N VAL A 60 0.39 7.11 0.62
CA VAL A 60 1.45 6.32 -0.04
C VAL A 60 2.74 7.11 -0.26
N ALA A 61 2.66 8.45 -0.21
CA ALA A 61 3.82 9.34 -0.40
C ALA A 61 4.02 10.33 0.74
N SER A 62 2.97 10.67 1.51
CA SER A 62 3.05 11.63 2.62
C SER A 62 3.05 10.94 3.99
N PRO A 63 4.18 10.95 4.72
CA PRO A 63 4.25 10.54 6.12
C PRO A 63 3.24 11.26 7.03
N ARG A 64 2.97 12.55 6.76
CA ARG A 64 1.94 13.30 7.48
C ARG A 64 0.57 12.67 7.28
N SER A 65 0.25 12.31 6.05
CA SER A 65 -1.01 11.63 5.75
C SER A 65 -1.07 10.26 6.42
N THR A 66 -0.02 9.44 6.32
CA THR A 66 0.06 8.11 6.93
C THR A 66 -0.19 8.11 8.44
N TRP A 67 0.56 8.91 9.20
CA TRP A 67 0.57 8.80 10.68
C TRP A 67 -0.31 9.82 11.40
N LEU A 68 -0.65 10.94 10.74
CA LEU A 68 -1.37 12.04 11.41
C LEU A 68 -2.75 12.26 10.79
N ARG A 69 -2.82 12.57 9.49
CA ARG A 69 -4.07 13.03 8.87
C ARG A 69 -5.08 11.90 8.72
N TYR A 70 -4.65 10.72 8.28
CA TYR A 70 -5.55 9.58 8.12
C TYR A 70 -6.13 9.14 9.48
N ALA A 71 -5.27 9.00 10.49
CA ALA A 71 -5.69 8.68 11.86
C ALA A 71 -6.66 9.72 12.42
N ARG A 72 -6.40 11.01 12.20
CA ARG A 72 -7.30 12.10 12.60
C ARG A 72 -8.65 12.00 11.88
N GLN A 73 -8.64 11.73 10.58
CA GLN A 73 -9.85 11.64 9.76
C GLN A 73 -10.73 10.46 10.19
N GLU A 74 -10.13 9.29 10.44
CA GLU A 74 -10.85 8.11 10.96
C GLU A 74 -11.42 8.37 12.35
N ALA A 75 -10.65 8.99 13.26
CA ALA A 75 -11.14 9.32 14.60
C ALA A 75 -12.34 10.28 14.57
N ILE A 76 -12.36 11.26 13.66
CA ILE A 76 -13.48 12.19 13.50
C ILE A 76 -14.72 11.48 12.93
N ARG A 77 -14.56 10.53 12.00
CA ARG A 77 -15.69 9.81 11.39
C ARG A 77 -16.47 8.92 12.34
N GLN A 78 -15.82 8.42 13.39
CA GLN A 78 -16.45 7.55 14.38
C GLN A 78 -17.33 8.31 15.38
N VAL A 79 -17.35 9.65 15.32
CA VAL A 79 -18.07 10.50 16.27
C VAL A 79 -19.30 11.13 15.64
N ALA A 80 -20.36 11.32 16.43
CA ALA A 80 -21.59 11.95 15.98
C ALA A 80 -21.35 13.36 15.38
N PRO A 81 -22.08 13.78 14.33
CA PRO A 81 -21.83 15.04 13.63
C PRO A 81 -21.76 16.28 14.53
N GLY A 82 -22.61 16.37 15.55
CA GLY A 82 -22.64 17.50 16.50
C GLY A 82 -21.41 17.64 17.40
N LEU A 83 -20.66 16.55 17.62
CA LEU A 83 -19.43 16.53 18.42
C LEU A 83 -18.17 16.68 17.55
N SER A 84 -18.31 16.62 16.22
CA SER A 84 -17.18 16.61 15.28
C SER A 84 -16.33 17.88 15.35
N SER A 85 -16.95 19.06 15.56
CA SER A 85 -16.24 20.34 15.67
C SER A 85 -15.37 20.44 16.94
N LEU A 86 -15.90 19.96 18.06
CA LEU A 86 -15.15 19.88 19.32
C LEU A 86 -13.99 18.90 19.20
N LEU A 87 -14.23 17.72 18.63
CA LEU A 87 -13.18 16.72 18.42
C LEU A 87 -12.12 17.21 17.44
N LYS A 88 -12.50 17.94 16.39
CA LYS A 88 -11.56 18.60 15.45
C LYS A 88 -10.63 19.56 16.20
N ALA A 89 -11.18 20.40 17.08
CA ALA A 89 -10.38 21.31 17.89
C ALA A 89 -9.49 20.57 18.90
N ALA A 90 -10.06 19.60 19.64
CA ALA A 90 -9.32 18.80 20.61
C ALA A 90 -8.19 17.98 19.96
N SER A 91 -8.43 17.44 18.76
CA SER A 91 -7.43 16.68 18.01
C SER A 91 -6.20 17.54 17.65
N CYS A 92 -6.33 18.86 17.53
CA CYS A 92 -5.18 19.75 17.30
C CYS A 92 -4.19 19.72 18.49
N LEU A 93 -4.67 19.49 19.72
CA LEU A 93 -3.81 19.40 20.90
C LEU A 93 -2.94 18.13 20.89
N ILE A 94 -3.38 17.08 20.21
CA ILE A 94 -2.64 15.81 20.08
C ILE A 94 -1.79 15.82 18.80
N PHE A 95 -2.42 16.09 17.66
CA PHE A 95 -1.75 16.01 16.36
C PHE A 95 -0.86 17.23 16.07
N GLY A 96 -1.09 18.39 16.70
CA GLY A 96 -0.25 19.58 16.55
C GLY A 96 1.19 19.33 17.02
N PRO A 97 1.41 18.92 18.29
CA PRO A 97 2.74 18.56 18.78
C PRO A 97 3.39 17.42 17.99
N LEU A 98 2.64 16.38 17.61
CA LEU A 98 3.16 15.30 16.78
C LEU A 98 3.57 15.77 15.37
N SER A 99 2.81 16.69 14.78
CA SER A 99 3.15 17.31 13.49
C SER A 99 4.40 18.17 13.59
N ALA A 100 4.54 18.98 14.65
CA ALA A 100 5.73 19.78 14.89
C ALA A 100 6.96 18.87 15.11
N LEU A 101 6.80 17.78 15.85
CA LEU A 101 7.86 16.81 16.09
C LEU A 101 8.29 16.08 14.81
N MET A 102 7.35 15.65 13.97
CA MET A 102 7.62 15.03 12.67
C MET A 102 8.35 16.01 11.74
N HIS A 103 7.95 17.28 11.73
CA HIS A 103 8.61 18.29 10.91
C HIS A 103 10.04 18.58 11.41
N ALA A 104 10.22 18.70 12.73
CA ALA A 104 11.54 18.90 13.33
C ALA A 104 12.48 17.70 13.10
N SER A 105 11.94 16.48 12.93
CA SER A 105 12.72 15.31 12.55
C SER A 105 12.95 15.17 11.04
N LYS A 106 12.30 16.01 10.21
CA LYS A 106 12.25 15.91 8.74
C LYS A 106 11.65 14.60 8.21
N ILE A 107 10.98 13.80 9.04
CA ILE A 107 10.37 12.52 8.59
C ILE A 107 9.35 12.78 7.48
N ASP A 108 8.67 13.93 7.51
CA ASP A 108 7.73 14.42 6.49
C ASP A 108 8.36 14.71 5.12
N GLN A 109 9.69 14.75 5.02
CA GLN A 109 10.46 15.06 3.81
C GLN A 109 11.34 13.88 3.37
N ALA A 110 11.15 12.71 3.97
CA ALA A 110 12.01 11.55 3.76
C ALA A 110 12.06 11.11 2.28
N ALA A 111 13.23 10.62 1.85
CA ALA A 111 13.37 9.92 0.59
C ALA A 111 12.80 8.50 0.73
N ILE A 112 11.66 8.24 0.09
CA ILE A 112 10.96 6.95 0.20
C ILE A 112 11.44 6.02 -0.90
N ILE A 113 12.30 5.06 -0.54
CA ILE A 113 12.93 4.10 -1.43
C ILE A 113 11.97 2.95 -1.76
N GLY A 114 12.00 2.49 -3.01
CA GLY A 114 11.18 1.38 -3.51
C GLY A 114 9.69 1.69 -3.53
N ASN A 115 9.32 2.97 -3.62
CA ASN A 115 7.94 3.42 -3.51
C ASN A 115 7.27 3.59 -4.88
N TYR A 116 6.55 2.57 -5.33
CA TYR A 116 5.76 2.59 -6.57
C TYR A 116 4.40 3.31 -6.43
N LEU A 117 4.24 4.11 -5.37
CA LEU A 117 3.00 4.83 -5.04
C LEU A 117 1.77 3.93 -4.87
N ILE A 118 1.97 2.66 -4.54
CA ILE A 118 0.92 1.72 -4.19
C ILE A 118 0.81 1.53 -2.66
N SER A 119 -0.30 0.94 -2.23
CA SER A 119 -0.60 0.75 -0.80
C SER A 119 0.33 -0.25 -0.12
N THR A 120 0.83 -1.24 -0.87
CA THR A 120 1.75 -2.29 -0.40
C THR A 120 2.82 -2.52 -1.46
N ASN A 121 4.04 -2.06 -1.19
CA ASN A 121 5.21 -2.43 -1.97
C ASN A 121 5.76 -3.77 -1.46
N LEU A 122 6.21 -4.63 -2.37
CA LEU A 122 6.87 -5.89 -2.06
C LEU A 122 8.31 -5.80 -2.54
N TYR A 123 9.24 -6.32 -1.74
CA TYR A 123 10.67 -6.24 -2.00
C TYR A 123 11.23 -7.62 -2.33
N PRO A 124 12.31 -7.69 -3.13
CA PRO A 124 13.11 -8.90 -3.24
C PRO A 124 13.82 -9.21 -1.92
N LYS A 125 14.51 -10.34 -1.89
CA LYS A 125 15.49 -10.60 -0.82
C LYS A 125 16.68 -9.68 -1.03
N LEU A 126 16.92 -8.78 -0.08
CA LEU A 126 18.08 -7.91 -0.08
C LEU A 126 19.10 -8.42 0.94
N SER A 127 20.33 -8.64 0.49
CA SER A 127 21.42 -9.02 1.37
C SER A 127 21.85 -7.85 2.26
N THR A 128 22.61 -8.14 3.31
CA THR A 128 23.24 -7.12 4.14
C THR A 128 24.07 -6.14 3.32
N GLN A 129 24.79 -6.64 2.30
CA GLN A 129 25.62 -5.82 1.42
C GLN A 129 24.79 -4.91 0.52
N ASP A 130 23.64 -5.39 0.02
CA ASP A 130 22.73 -4.58 -0.80
C ASP A 130 22.18 -3.40 0.01
N ILE A 131 21.75 -3.65 1.24
CA ILE A 131 21.22 -2.61 2.14
C ILE A 131 22.33 -1.62 2.53
N ALA A 132 23.56 -2.09 2.75
CA ALA A 132 24.68 -1.21 3.09
C ALA A 132 25.04 -0.28 1.92
N SER A 133 25.11 -0.85 0.71
CA SER A 133 25.40 -0.10 -0.52
C SER A 133 24.28 0.90 -0.83
N LEU A 134 23.01 0.47 -0.69
CA LEU A 134 21.83 1.33 -0.79
C LEU A 134 21.90 2.49 0.21
N THR A 135 22.18 2.19 1.48
CA THR A 135 22.18 3.19 2.54
C THR A 135 23.28 4.23 2.29
N GLU A 136 24.46 3.82 1.87
CA GLU A 136 25.56 4.75 1.56
C GLU A 136 25.24 5.63 0.35
N ASP A 137 24.81 5.06 -0.77
CA ASP A 137 24.44 5.81 -1.97
C ASP A 137 23.33 6.84 -1.67
N MET A 138 22.30 6.41 -0.93
CA MET A 138 21.18 7.28 -0.60
C MET A 138 21.54 8.36 0.40
N ARG A 139 22.45 8.12 1.35
CA ARG A 139 22.97 9.17 2.24
C ARG A 139 23.77 10.22 1.47
N GLN A 140 24.54 9.82 0.46
CA GLN A 140 25.30 10.74 -0.38
C GLN A 140 24.39 11.59 -1.27
N LYS A 141 23.37 10.96 -1.89
CA LYS A 141 22.37 11.65 -2.73
C LYS A 141 21.44 12.56 -1.92
N HIS A 142 21.16 12.19 -0.67
CA HIS A 142 20.19 12.87 0.19
C HIS A 142 20.77 13.18 1.58
N PRO A 143 21.77 14.06 1.67
CA PRO A 143 22.49 14.34 2.91
C PRO A 143 21.63 15.06 3.98
N ASP A 144 20.49 15.62 3.59
CA ASP A 144 19.70 16.54 4.41
C ASP A 144 18.32 16.02 4.83
N ARG A 145 17.94 14.81 4.37
CA ARG A 145 16.64 14.19 4.66
C ARG A 145 16.78 12.74 5.16
N PRO A 146 15.82 12.24 5.96
CA PRO A 146 15.79 10.82 6.33
C PRO A 146 15.56 9.95 5.10
N LEU A 147 15.99 8.69 5.18
CA LEU A 147 15.63 7.65 4.23
C LEU A 147 14.50 6.82 4.81
N MET A 148 13.61 6.33 3.94
CA MET A 148 12.42 5.62 4.34
C MET A 148 12.16 4.42 3.43
N ILE A 149 11.85 3.26 4.01
CA ILE A 149 11.37 2.08 3.27
C ILE A 149 10.05 1.63 3.91
N ARG A 150 8.96 1.65 3.13
CA ARG A 150 7.61 1.30 3.60
C ARG A 150 7.41 -0.22 3.59
N ASN A 151 6.34 -0.70 4.23
CA ASN A 151 5.87 -2.08 4.11
C ASN A 151 6.85 -3.18 4.56
N ILE A 152 7.61 -2.92 5.63
CA ILE A 152 8.48 -3.92 6.25
C ILE A 152 7.65 -4.78 7.21
N CYS A 153 7.63 -6.09 7.00
CA CYS A 153 6.91 -7.03 7.84
C CYS A 153 7.76 -8.30 8.05
N PRO A 154 8.05 -8.68 9.31
CA PRO A 154 8.91 -9.83 9.59
C PRO A 154 8.30 -11.16 9.11
N GLU A 155 6.98 -11.26 9.01
CA GLU A 155 6.31 -12.45 8.49
C GLU A 155 6.36 -12.56 6.95
N VAL A 156 6.66 -11.45 6.25
CA VAL A 156 6.74 -11.38 4.78
C VAL A 156 8.18 -11.55 4.31
N THR A 157 9.10 -10.76 4.88
CA THR A 157 10.54 -10.77 4.60
C THR A 157 11.32 -10.59 5.91
N PRO A 158 11.52 -11.66 6.70
CA PRO A 158 12.16 -11.57 8.03
C PRO A 158 13.58 -11.02 7.95
N GLU A 159 14.39 -11.57 7.04
CA GLU A 159 15.80 -11.20 6.85
C GLU A 159 15.96 -9.70 6.53
N LEU A 160 15.03 -9.11 5.76
CA LEU A 160 15.08 -7.69 5.42
C LEU A 160 14.97 -6.81 6.67
N MET A 161 14.03 -7.11 7.57
CA MET A 161 13.85 -6.32 8.79
C MET A 161 15.08 -6.45 9.71
N GLU A 162 15.60 -7.66 9.88
CA GLU A 162 16.79 -7.92 10.70
C GLU A 162 18.02 -7.19 10.14
N ASN A 163 18.25 -7.26 8.83
CA ASN A 163 19.36 -6.59 8.16
C ASN A 163 19.27 -5.07 8.24
N LEU A 164 18.07 -4.49 8.10
CA LEU A 164 17.84 -3.06 8.27
C LEU A 164 18.17 -2.62 9.71
N ILE A 165 17.67 -3.34 10.72
CA ILE A 165 17.94 -3.03 12.13
C ILE A 165 19.43 -3.12 12.43
N ALA A 166 20.11 -4.16 11.95
CA ALA A 166 21.55 -4.36 12.14
C ALA A 166 22.38 -3.18 11.57
N GLN A 167 21.85 -2.46 10.60
CA GLN A 167 22.49 -1.30 9.97
C GLN A 167 22.03 0.05 10.54
N GLY A 168 21.26 0.05 11.64
CA GLY A 168 20.84 1.26 12.33
C GLY A 168 19.53 1.87 11.84
N TRP A 169 18.78 1.18 10.98
CA TRP A 169 17.42 1.60 10.62
C TRP A 169 16.47 1.38 11.80
N LYS A 170 15.59 2.36 12.02
CA LYS A 170 14.59 2.38 13.10
C LYS A 170 13.23 1.95 12.55
N MET A 171 12.53 1.09 13.27
CA MET A 171 11.22 0.56 12.83
C MET A 171 10.08 1.36 13.43
N LEU A 172 9.33 2.06 12.58
CA LEU A 172 8.15 2.82 12.95
C LEU A 172 6.88 2.01 12.60
N PRO A 173 6.03 1.62 13.57
CA PRO A 173 4.79 0.92 13.26
C PRO A 173 3.92 1.72 12.29
N SER A 174 3.39 1.07 11.27
CA SER A 174 2.56 1.69 10.24
C SER A 174 1.10 1.26 10.37
N ARG A 175 0.82 -0.04 10.26
CA ARG A 175 -0.55 -0.56 10.18
C ARG A 175 -0.63 -2.05 10.51
N MET A 176 -1.83 -2.52 10.85
CA MET A 176 -2.11 -3.96 10.91
C MET A 176 -2.48 -4.45 9.52
N ILE A 177 -1.86 -5.55 9.12
CA ILE A 177 -2.13 -6.25 7.88
C ILE A 177 -2.58 -7.67 8.17
N TYR A 178 -3.02 -8.37 7.14
CA TYR A 178 -3.48 -9.74 7.23
C TYR A 178 -2.77 -10.60 6.20
N LEU A 179 -2.18 -11.68 6.66
CA LEU A 179 -1.42 -12.61 5.84
C LEU A 179 -2.14 -13.95 5.79
N CYS A 180 -2.14 -14.60 4.64
CA CYS A 180 -2.75 -15.91 4.47
C CYS A 180 -1.88 -16.77 3.57
N ASP A 181 -1.74 -18.04 3.92
CA ASP A 181 -1.08 -19.03 3.09
C ASP A 181 -2.12 -19.95 2.46
N PRO A 182 -2.58 -19.68 1.22
CA PRO A 182 -3.58 -20.49 0.55
C PRO A 182 -3.07 -21.90 0.23
N GLN A 183 -1.77 -22.20 0.37
CA GLN A 183 -1.27 -23.55 0.19
C GLN A 183 -1.70 -24.48 1.33
N GLN A 184 -2.02 -23.91 2.50
CA GLN A 184 -2.49 -24.68 3.64
C GLN A 184 -3.94 -25.13 3.43
N LYS A 185 -4.16 -26.45 3.53
CA LYS A 185 -5.51 -27.06 3.44
C LYS A 185 -6.48 -26.51 4.49
N SER A 186 -6.00 -26.00 5.62
CA SER A 186 -6.81 -25.38 6.68
C SER A 186 -7.58 -24.16 6.18
N VAL A 187 -6.99 -23.33 5.32
CA VAL A 187 -7.62 -22.12 4.76
C VAL A 187 -8.92 -22.48 4.03
N TRP A 188 -8.89 -23.51 3.20
CA TRP A 188 -10.03 -23.98 2.41
C TRP A 188 -11.09 -24.72 3.22
N LYS A 189 -10.81 -25.03 4.48
CA LYS A 189 -11.81 -25.62 5.40
C LYS A 189 -12.73 -24.56 6.01
N HIS A 190 -12.34 -23.28 6.02
CA HIS A 190 -13.17 -22.20 6.54
C HIS A 190 -14.51 -22.10 5.80
N ASN A 191 -15.61 -21.99 6.57
CA ASN A 191 -16.97 -21.94 6.01
C ASN A 191 -17.15 -20.74 5.05
N HIS A 192 -16.64 -19.56 5.42
CA HIS A 192 -16.73 -18.39 4.55
C HIS A 192 -15.97 -18.55 3.23
N VAL A 193 -14.78 -19.19 3.25
CA VAL A 193 -14.03 -19.47 2.02
C VAL A 193 -14.82 -20.37 1.09
N LYS A 194 -15.42 -21.45 1.63
CA LYS A 194 -16.28 -22.36 0.84
C LYS A 194 -17.52 -21.66 0.28
N GLN A 195 -18.14 -20.78 1.06
CA GLN A 195 -19.32 -20.02 0.63
C GLN A 195 -18.96 -19.01 -0.46
N ASP A 196 -17.82 -18.33 -0.34
CA ASP A 196 -17.40 -17.35 -1.33
C ASP A 196 -16.95 -18.00 -2.64
N ALA A 197 -16.31 -19.17 -2.58
CA ALA A 197 -15.95 -19.95 -3.77
C ALA A 197 -17.17 -20.31 -4.63
N LYS A 198 -18.35 -20.56 -4.01
CA LYS A 198 -19.59 -20.80 -4.74
C LYS A 198 -20.07 -19.60 -5.53
N LEU A 199 -19.79 -18.37 -5.05
CA LEU A 199 -20.13 -17.16 -5.79
C LEU A 199 -19.39 -17.13 -7.12
N LEU A 200 -18.12 -17.54 -7.16
CA LEU A 200 -17.32 -17.48 -8.39
C LEU A 200 -17.84 -18.34 -9.54
N ILE A 201 -18.69 -19.34 -9.25
CA ILE A 201 -19.19 -20.31 -10.22
C ILE A 201 -20.71 -20.26 -10.40
N ASP A 202 -21.41 -19.30 -9.78
CA ASP A 202 -22.88 -19.23 -9.84
C ASP A 202 -23.42 -18.66 -11.16
N GLY A 203 -22.54 -18.12 -12.02
CA GLY A 203 -22.88 -17.56 -13.32
C GLY A 203 -23.61 -16.21 -13.27
N GLN A 204 -23.86 -15.63 -12.10
CA GLN A 204 -24.57 -14.36 -11.98
C GLN A 204 -23.70 -13.17 -12.34
N VAL A 205 -22.46 -13.17 -11.84
CA VAL A 205 -21.47 -12.11 -12.09
C VAL A 205 -20.33 -12.72 -12.90
N GLU A 206 -20.11 -12.14 -14.08
CA GLU A 206 -19.03 -12.53 -14.98
C GLU A 206 -17.70 -11.97 -14.47
N ILE A 207 -16.66 -12.80 -14.58
CA ILE A 207 -15.28 -12.43 -14.28
C ILE A 207 -14.59 -12.18 -15.63
N VAL A 208 -14.05 -10.98 -15.81
CA VAL A 208 -13.39 -10.58 -17.06
C VAL A 208 -11.90 -10.36 -16.79
N HIS A 209 -11.07 -11.22 -17.36
CA HIS A 209 -9.60 -11.14 -17.24
C HIS A 209 -9.01 -10.07 -18.15
N GLN A 210 -7.79 -9.63 -17.85
CA GLN A 210 -7.12 -8.49 -18.49
C GLN A 210 -7.11 -8.56 -20.01
N GLU A 211 -6.88 -9.74 -20.59
CA GLU A 211 -6.82 -9.95 -22.05
C GLU A 211 -8.15 -9.66 -22.78
N HIS A 212 -9.25 -9.56 -22.02
CA HIS A 212 -10.58 -9.23 -22.52
C HIS A 212 -11.02 -7.80 -22.16
N LEU A 213 -10.22 -7.06 -21.38
CA LEU A 213 -10.46 -5.65 -21.08
C LEU A 213 -9.97 -4.76 -22.25
N LYS A 214 -10.64 -3.64 -22.46
CA LYS A 214 -10.32 -2.66 -23.50
C LYS A 214 -10.03 -1.30 -22.90
N LEU A 215 -9.33 -0.48 -23.67
CA LEU A 215 -9.06 0.92 -23.30
C LEU A 215 -10.36 1.70 -22.98
N SER A 216 -11.44 1.43 -23.71
CA SER A 216 -12.75 2.05 -23.49
C SER A 216 -13.42 1.68 -22.16
N ASP A 217 -12.96 0.62 -21.48
CA ASP A 217 -13.51 0.17 -20.19
C ASP A 217 -12.89 0.89 -18.99
N LEU A 218 -11.71 1.52 -19.16
CA LEU A 218 -10.89 1.97 -18.05
C LEU A 218 -11.53 3.10 -17.23
N ASP A 219 -12.28 4.00 -17.86
CA ASP A 219 -12.96 5.08 -17.15
C ASP A 219 -14.01 4.55 -16.18
N ASP A 220 -14.83 3.59 -16.62
CA ASP A 220 -15.85 2.95 -15.77
C ASP A 220 -15.22 2.16 -14.63
N LEU A 221 -14.17 1.38 -14.93
CA LEU A 221 -13.43 0.61 -13.94
C LEU A 221 -12.74 1.51 -12.90
N ARG A 222 -12.17 2.63 -13.35
CA ARG A 222 -11.60 3.64 -12.47
C ARG A 222 -12.67 4.30 -11.59
N ASN A 223 -13.84 4.60 -12.15
CA ASN A 223 -14.95 5.14 -11.37
C ASN A 223 -15.39 4.18 -10.25
N ILE A 224 -15.47 2.88 -10.54
CA ILE A 224 -15.78 1.85 -9.54
C ILE A 224 -14.73 1.78 -8.43
N PHE A 225 -13.44 1.87 -8.77
CA PHE A 225 -12.37 1.97 -7.79
C PHE A 225 -12.54 3.22 -6.90
N ARG A 226 -12.77 4.38 -7.51
CA ARG A 226 -12.88 5.66 -6.80
C ARG A 226 -14.08 5.72 -5.85
N GLN A 227 -15.24 5.18 -6.24
CA GLN A 227 -16.42 5.12 -5.37
C GLN A 227 -16.11 4.45 -4.03
N LEU A 228 -15.33 3.36 -4.05
CA LEU A 228 -14.93 2.66 -2.84
C LEU A 228 -13.78 3.38 -2.12
N PHE A 229 -12.64 3.58 -2.80
CA PHE A 229 -11.41 4.01 -2.13
C PHE A 229 -11.38 5.51 -1.83
N ILE A 230 -11.95 6.34 -2.69
CA ILE A 230 -11.86 7.79 -2.56
C ILE A 230 -13.10 8.31 -1.85
N ASP A 231 -14.28 8.08 -2.44
CA ASP A 231 -15.53 8.71 -2.00
C ASP A 231 -16.01 8.13 -0.67
N LYS A 232 -15.99 6.80 -0.53
CA LYS A 232 -16.36 6.13 0.72
C LYS A 232 -15.23 6.12 1.74
N HIS A 233 -14.01 5.79 1.33
CA HIS A 233 -12.90 5.59 2.27
C HIS A 233 -12.09 6.84 2.58
N SER A 234 -11.40 7.50 1.66
CA SER A 234 -10.74 8.80 1.94
C SER A 234 -10.06 9.35 0.69
N HIS A 235 -10.11 10.67 0.49
CA HIS A 235 -9.25 11.38 -0.46
C HIS A 235 -7.74 11.27 -0.16
N LEU A 236 -7.35 10.76 1.02
CA LEU A 236 -5.94 10.46 1.33
C LEU A 236 -5.50 9.09 0.78
N ASN A 237 -6.41 8.27 0.25
CA ASN A 237 -6.05 7.05 -0.48
C ASN A 237 -5.45 7.40 -1.84
N PRO A 238 -4.62 6.53 -2.45
CA PRO A 238 -4.02 6.80 -3.74
C PRO A 238 -5.11 6.91 -4.81
N ASP A 239 -5.21 8.09 -5.43
CA ASP A 239 -6.16 8.36 -6.50
C ASP A 239 -5.52 8.08 -7.86
N PHE A 240 -5.47 6.80 -8.23
CA PHE A 240 -4.85 6.35 -9.49
C PHE A 240 -5.43 7.11 -10.69
N SER A 241 -4.53 7.67 -11.50
CA SER A 241 -4.87 8.47 -12.68
C SER A 241 -5.36 7.58 -13.84
N PRO A 242 -6.01 8.13 -14.87
CA PRO A 242 -6.29 7.39 -16.10
C PRO A 242 -5.03 6.73 -16.69
N ALA A 243 -3.91 7.46 -16.72
CA ALA A 243 -2.63 6.94 -17.21
C ALA A 243 -2.15 5.70 -16.42
N PHE A 244 -2.41 5.63 -15.11
CA PHE A 244 -2.05 4.45 -14.33
C PHE A 244 -2.88 3.22 -14.71
N PHE A 245 -4.18 3.39 -15.00
CA PHE A 245 -5.02 2.29 -15.50
C PHE A 245 -4.55 1.82 -16.89
N GLU A 246 -4.18 2.75 -17.77
CA GLU A 246 -3.60 2.45 -19.08
C GLU A 246 -2.31 1.64 -18.93
N LEU A 247 -1.37 2.09 -18.07
CA LEU A 247 -0.15 1.35 -17.76
C LEU A 247 -0.46 -0.08 -17.31
N CYS A 248 -1.44 -0.25 -16.42
CA CYS A 248 -1.82 -1.58 -15.91
C CYS A 248 -2.39 -2.46 -17.03
N LEU A 249 -3.27 -1.93 -17.89
CA LEU A 249 -3.83 -2.67 -19.01
C LEU A 249 -2.75 -3.09 -20.02
N GLU A 250 -1.83 -2.19 -20.36
CA GLU A 250 -0.82 -2.41 -21.41
C GLU A 250 0.33 -3.31 -20.94
N THR A 251 0.75 -3.18 -19.68
CA THR A 251 1.98 -3.82 -19.19
C THR A 251 1.75 -4.89 -18.14
N GLY A 252 0.56 -4.95 -17.55
CA GLY A 252 0.29 -5.80 -16.39
C GLY A 252 1.02 -5.33 -15.13
N PHE A 253 1.36 -4.04 -15.01
CA PHE A 253 1.98 -3.48 -13.79
C PHE A 253 1.17 -3.87 -12.53
N LEU A 254 -0.14 -3.65 -12.59
CA LEU A 254 -1.12 -4.43 -11.85
C LEU A 254 -1.90 -5.26 -12.85
N GLU A 255 -2.05 -6.55 -12.60
CA GLU A 255 -2.90 -7.38 -13.46
C GLU A 255 -4.37 -7.11 -13.14
N LEU A 256 -5.13 -6.66 -14.12
CA LEU A 256 -6.52 -6.22 -13.94
C LEU A 256 -7.52 -7.35 -14.17
N ILE A 257 -8.48 -7.48 -13.25
CA ILE A 257 -9.63 -8.38 -13.38
C ILE A 257 -10.90 -7.57 -13.08
N GLY A 258 -11.80 -7.50 -14.06
CA GLY A 258 -13.10 -6.84 -13.92
C GLY A 258 -14.20 -7.82 -13.50
N LEU A 259 -15.25 -7.29 -12.86
CA LEU A 259 -16.52 -7.98 -12.65
C LEU A 259 -17.62 -7.30 -13.45
N ARG A 260 -18.38 -8.07 -14.22
CA ARG A 260 -19.51 -7.59 -15.02
C ARG A 260 -20.80 -8.26 -14.57
N TRP A 261 -21.85 -7.46 -14.35
CA TRP A 261 -23.17 -7.95 -13.99
C TRP A 261 -24.20 -7.23 -14.84
N GLN A 262 -25.06 -7.96 -15.56
CA GLN A 262 -26.05 -7.37 -16.48
C GLN A 262 -25.44 -6.35 -17.47
N GLY A 263 -24.27 -6.68 -18.03
CA GLY A 263 -23.59 -5.86 -19.05
C GLY A 263 -22.86 -4.62 -18.52
N ARG A 264 -22.92 -4.32 -17.21
CA ARG A 264 -22.22 -3.18 -16.59
C ARG A 264 -21.05 -3.64 -15.71
N TRP A 265 -20.00 -2.83 -15.67
CA TRP A 265 -18.91 -3.02 -14.72
C TRP A 265 -19.41 -2.80 -13.30
N VAL A 266 -19.10 -3.72 -12.39
CA VAL A 266 -19.54 -3.66 -10.98
C VAL A 266 -18.40 -3.93 -10.00
N GLY A 267 -17.23 -4.31 -10.48
CA GLY A 267 -16.06 -4.56 -9.65
C GLY A 267 -14.77 -4.56 -10.45
N ILE A 268 -13.67 -4.32 -9.76
CA ILE A 268 -12.32 -4.40 -10.29
C ILE A 268 -11.35 -4.88 -9.20
N LEU A 269 -10.38 -5.66 -9.62
CA LEU A 269 -9.24 -6.12 -8.84
C LEU A 269 -7.97 -5.86 -9.64
N GLY A 270 -6.96 -5.25 -9.02
CA GLY A 270 -5.60 -5.16 -9.53
C GLY A 270 -4.70 -6.04 -8.67
N LEU A 271 -4.04 -7.01 -9.27
CA LEU A 271 -3.12 -7.92 -8.61
C LEU A 271 -1.69 -7.41 -8.74
N TYR A 272 -0.98 -7.37 -7.62
CA TYR A 272 0.44 -7.05 -7.58
C TYR A 272 1.23 -8.25 -7.08
N VAL A 273 2.14 -8.75 -7.91
CA VAL A 273 3.08 -9.83 -7.57
C VAL A 273 4.49 -9.33 -7.83
N HIS A 274 5.36 -9.46 -6.84
CA HIS A 274 6.79 -9.29 -7.05
C HIS A 274 7.41 -10.70 -7.23
N PRO A 275 8.07 -11.00 -8.36
CA PRO A 275 8.51 -12.37 -8.68
C PRO A 275 9.32 -13.05 -7.58
N GLU A 276 10.18 -12.29 -6.91
CA GLU A 276 11.08 -12.83 -5.88
C GLU A 276 10.52 -12.79 -4.46
N SER A 277 9.36 -12.17 -4.23
CA SER A 277 8.81 -12.07 -2.88
C SER A 277 8.06 -13.34 -2.47
N GLY A 278 7.46 -14.06 -3.44
CA GLY A 278 6.53 -15.15 -3.16
C GLY A 278 5.19 -14.68 -2.59
N TRP A 279 4.88 -13.39 -2.68
CA TRP A 279 3.65 -12.77 -2.19
C TRP A 279 2.86 -12.09 -3.31
N ILE A 280 1.53 -12.20 -3.20
CA ILE A 280 0.57 -11.42 -3.97
C ILE A 280 -0.21 -10.48 -3.05
N THR A 281 -0.52 -9.29 -3.53
CA THR A 281 -1.39 -8.32 -2.84
C THR A 281 -2.30 -7.60 -3.84
N THR A 282 -3.26 -6.82 -3.36
CA THR A 282 -4.16 -6.03 -4.20
C THR A 282 -4.13 -4.56 -3.79
N PRO A 283 -3.35 -3.72 -4.47
CA PRO A 283 -3.33 -2.29 -4.20
C PRO A 283 -4.51 -1.54 -4.85
N LEU A 284 -5.18 -2.14 -5.83
CA LEU A 284 -6.35 -1.60 -6.52
C LEU A 284 -7.51 -2.58 -6.35
N ILE A 285 -8.57 -2.17 -5.66
CA ILE A 285 -9.80 -2.93 -5.58
C ILE A 285 -11.00 -1.99 -5.53
N GLY A 286 -12.05 -2.30 -6.27
CA GLY A 286 -13.27 -1.49 -6.32
C GLY A 286 -14.49 -2.36 -6.54
N TYR A 287 -15.63 -1.91 -6.03
CA TYR A 287 -16.93 -2.46 -6.39
C TYR A 287 -18.03 -1.42 -6.22
N ASP A 288 -19.10 -1.56 -6.99
CA ASP A 288 -20.27 -0.69 -6.88
C ASP A 288 -20.97 -0.93 -5.54
N THR A 289 -20.88 0.06 -4.66
CA THR A 289 -21.43 -0.02 -3.30
C THR A 289 -22.93 0.28 -3.23
N SER A 290 -23.54 0.70 -4.35
CA SER A 290 -24.98 0.96 -4.44
C SER A 290 -25.81 -0.31 -4.69
N LEU A 291 -25.16 -1.39 -5.11
CA LEU A 291 -25.82 -2.65 -5.44
C LEU A 291 -26.10 -3.51 -4.19
N PRO A 292 -27.08 -4.45 -4.27
CA PRO A 292 -27.44 -5.31 -3.15
C PRO A 292 -26.27 -6.15 -2.63
N GLN A 293 -26.14 -6.26 -1.31
CA GLN A 293 -25.04 -7.01 -0.67
C GLN A 293 -25.07 -8.50 -1.01
N GLU A 294 -26.24 -9.02 -1.36
CA GLU A 294 -26.50 -10.40 -1.77
C GLU A 294 -25.72 -10.80 -3.03
N LEU A 295 -25.39 -9.83 -3.91
CA LEU A 295 -24.49 -10.08 -5.05
C LEU A 295 -23.09 -10.46 -4.60
N GLY A 296 -22.69 -10.07 -3.38
CA GLY A 296 -21.44 -10.49 -2.76
C GLY A 296 -20.20 -9.99 -3.48
N LEU A 297 -20.22 -8.81 -4.10
CA LEU A 297 -19.12 -8.30 -4.95
C LEU A 297 -17.76 -8.30 -4.25
N TYR A 298 -17.67 -7.75 -3.03
CA TYR A 298 -16.43 -7.80 -2.24
C TYR A 298 -16.00 -9.24 -1.90
N ARG A 299 -16.95 -10.15 -1.64
CA ARG A 299 -16.68 -11.57 -1.39
C ARG A 299 -16.12 -12.26 -2.64
N ARG A 300 -16.66 -11.96 -3.82
CA ARG A 300 -16.16 -12.45 -5.11
C ARG A 300 -14.73 -11.97 -5.35
N LEU A 301 -14.46 -10.66 -5.22
CA LEU A 301 -13.12 -10.09 -5.40
C LEU A 301 -12.08 -10.71 -4.45
N MET A 302 -12.44 -10.90 -3.18
CA MET A 302 -11.55 -11.52 -2.19
C MET A 302 -11.34 -13.02 -2.42
N ALA A 303 -12.38 -13.74 -2.87
CA ALA A 303 -12.24 -15.15 -3.25
C ALA A 303 -11.38 -15.32 -4.51
N LEU A 304 -11.53 -14.45 -5.50
CA LEU A 304 -10.66 -14.40 -6.68
C LEU A 304 -9.22 -14.17 -6.28
N LEU A 305 -8.95 -13.18 -5.42
CA LEU A 305 -7.61 -12.90 -4.92
C LEU A 305 -6.98 -14.12 -4.21
N LEU A 306 -7.77 -14.83 -3.39
CA LEU A 306 -7.31 -16.04 -2.71
C LEU A 306 -7.04 -17.20 -3.67
N GLN A 307 -7.88 -17.38 -4.70
CA GLN A 307 -7.70 -18.36 -5.75
C GLN A 307 -6.46 -18.05 -6.60
N GLN A 308 -6.26 -16.78 -6.98
CA GLN A 308 -5.08 -16.33 -7.72
C GLN A 308 -3.78 -16.57 -6.94
N ALA A 309 -3.80 -16.30 -5.63
CA ALA A 309 -2.67 -16.63 -4.76
C ALA A 309 -2.38 -18.14 -4.74
N LYS A 310 -3.42 -18.98 -4.68
CA LYS A 310 -3.29 -20.44 -4.70
C LYS A 310 -2.69 -20.96 -5.99
N GLU A 311 -3.25 -20.53 -7.12
CA GLU A 311 -2.87 -20.97 -8.47
C GLU A 311 -1.44 -20.60 -8.82
N ARG A 312 -0.98 -19.42 -8.36
CA ARG A 312 0.38 -18.92 -8.60
C ARG A 312 1.40 -19.35 -7.55
N GLU A 313 1.03 -20.31 -6.69
CA GLU A 313 1.89 -20.81 -5.61
C GLU A 313 2.41 -19.70 -4.67
N CYS A 314 1.67 -18.60 -4.54
CA CYS A 314 2.04 -17.43 -3.74
C CYS A 314 1.31 -17.41 -2.39
N ARG A 315 1.91 -16.75 -1.40
CA ARG A 315 1.22 -16.33 -0.18
C ARG A 315 0.46 -15.04 -0.43
N LEU A 316 -0.61 -14.81 0.33
CA LEU A 316 -1.49 -13.67 0.17
C LEU A 316 -1.30 -12.63 1.26
N HIS A 317 -0.96 -11.41 0.84
CA HIS A 317 -0.93 -10.22 1.68
C HIS A 317 -2.22 -9.42 1.47
N TYR A 318 -3.22 -9.64 2.33
CA TYR A 318 -4.52 -8.97 2.26
C TYR A 318 -4.48 -7.47 2.58
N SER A 319 -3.35 -6.91 2.98
CA SER A 319 -3.24 -5.50 3.42
C SER A 319 -4.16 -5.19 4.61
N SER A 320 -4.36 -3.91 4.93
CA SER A 320 -5.13 -3.42 6.08
C SER A 320 -6.65 -3.38 5.85
N GLY A 321 -7.41 -3.18 6.93
CA GLY A 321 -8.87 -3.03 6.90
C GLY A 321 -9.64 -4.35 6.80
N ALA A 322 -10.95 -4.32 7.01
CA ALA A 322 -11.85 -5.49 6.98
C ALA A 322 -11.35 -6.68 7.83
N SER A 323 -10.93 -6.39 9.07
CA SER A 323 -10.29 -7.30 10.02
C SER A 323 -11.03 -8.63 10.17
N GLN A 324 -12.28 -8.57 10.65
CA GLN A 324 -13.12 -9.75 10.90
C GLN A 324 -13.35 -10.56 9.61
N PHE A 325 -13.58 -9.87 8.49
CA PHE A 325 -13.77 -10.51 7.19
C PHE A 325 -12.55 -11.34 6.80
N LYS A 326 -11.35 -10.78 6.92
CA LYS A 326 -10.09 -11.46 6.55
C LYS A 326 -9.75 -12.60 7.50
N ARG A 327 -9.93 -12.42 8.81
CA ARG A 327 -9.76 -13.48 9.82
C ARG A 327 -10.62 -14.70 9.56
N SER A 328 -11.88 -14.47 9.19
CA SER A 328 -12.83 -15.54 8.87
C SER A 328 -12.46 -16.34 7.60
N ARG A 329 -11.45 -15.88 6.85
CA ARG A 329 -10.91 -16.45 5.61
C ARG A 329 -9.43 -16.83 5.71
N GLY A 330 -8.97 -17.14 6.92
CA GLY A 330 -7.59 -17.59 7.16
C GLY A 330 -6.57 -16.46 7.28
N GLY A 331 -7.00 -15.20 7.30
CA GLY A 331 -6.12 -14.06 7.52
C GLY A 331 -5.57 -14.01 8.95
N ILE A 332 -4.25 -14.06 9.08
CA ILE A 332 -3.50 -13.94 10.32
C ILE A 332 -3.02 -12.48 10.45
N PRO A 333 -3.30 -11.80 11.57
CA PRO A 333 -2.86 -10.42 11.76
C PRO A 333 -1.33 -10.35 11.89
N ALA A 334 -0.72 -9.38 11.23
CA ALA A 334 0.69 -9.04 11.38
C ALA A 334 0.85 -7.51 11.48
N LEU A 335 1.87 -7.07 12.22
CA LEU A 335 2.19 -5.64 12.33
C LEU A 335 3.19 -5.28 11.22
N GLU A 336 2.83 -4.30 10.41
CA GLU A 336 3.69 -3.77 9.36
C GLU A 336 4.37 -2.47 9.84
N PHE A 337 5.62 -2.29 9.44
CA PHE A 337 6.49 -1.19 9.81
C PHE A 337 6.93 -0.38 8.60
N THR A 338 7.38 0.84 8.86
CA THR A 338 8.22 1.62 7.97
C THR A 338 9.61 1.73 8.60
N ALA A 339 10.64 1.39 7.84
CA ALA A 339 12.02 1.58 8.26
C ALA A 339 12.46 3.02 7.99
N ILE A 340 13.12 3.65 8.97
CA ILE A 340 13.64 5.01 8.90
C ILE A 340 15.14 5.01 9.17
N TYR A 341 15.91 5.64 8.30
CA TYR A 341 17.32 5.91 8.52
C TYR A 341 17.57 7.41 8.57
N ASP A 342 18.18 7.86 9.66
CA ASP A 342 18.46 9.28 9.90
C ASP A 342 19.84 9.52 10.52
N GLU A 343 20.71 8.51 10.59
CA GLU A 343 21.96 8.62 11.34
C GLU A 343 22.95 9.62 10.75
N HIS A 344 22.83 9.93 9.45
CA HIS A 344 23.59 10.98 8.76
C HIS A 344 23.14 12.40 9.08
N LEU A 345 21.96 12.58 9.71
CA LEU A 345 21.40 13.89 9.96
C LEU A 345 21.96 14.55 11.23
N PRO A 346 21.80 15.89 11.37
CA PRO A 346 22.18 16.60 12.58
C PRO A 346 21.56 16.00 13.84
N LYS A 347 22.28 16.10 14.97
CA LYS A 347 21.88 15.52 16.26
C LYS A 347 20.48 15.96 16.72
N SER A 348 20.04 17.17 16.37
CA SER A 348 18.69 17.67 16.65
C SER A 348 17.62 16.85 15.96
N ASN A 349 17.72 16.67 14.63
CA ASN A 349 16.77 15.87 13.85
C ASN A 349 16.67 14.44 14.37
N LYS A 350 17.82 13.82 14.67
CA LYS A 350 17.88 12.45 15.23
C LYS A 350 17.18 12.33 16.57
N LYS A 351 17.30 13.34 17.44
CA LYS A 351 16.61 13.38 18.75
C LYS A 351 15.09 13.46 18.56
N TYR A 352 14.62 14.34 17.69
CA TYR A 352 13.19 14.47 17.38
C TYR A 352 12.62 13.22 16.73
N SER A 353 13.35 12.63 15.78
CA SER A 353 12.99 11.36 15.13
C SER A 353 12.88 10.23 16.15
N SER A 354 13.88 10.08 17.02
CA SER A 354 13.89 9.05 18.07
C SER A 354 12.74 9.24 19.07
N LEU A 355 12.40 10.48 19.42
CA LEU A 355 11.23 10.77 20.26
C LEU A 355 9.92 10.39 19.54
N PHE A 356 9.77 10.80 18.27
CA PHE A 356 8.59 10.47 17.46
C PHE A 356 8.39 8.96 17.34
N ILE A 357 9.45 8.24 16.99
CA ILE A 357 9.42 6.78 16.81
C ILE A 357 9.09 6.09 18.13
N LYS A 358 9.69 6.50 19.26
CA LYS A 358 9.39 5.92 20.58
C LYS A 358 7.92 6.10 20.96
N LEU A 359 7.35 7.29 20.75
CA LEU A 359 5.93 7.56 21.02
C LEU A 359 5.02 6.63 20.21
N PHE A 360 5.28 6.48 18.90
CA PHE A 360 4.51 5.59 18.06
C PHE A 360 4.73 4.11 18.39
N GLN A 361 5.94 3.68 18.72
CA GLN A 361 6.22 2.31 19.16
C GLN A 361 5.46 1.95 20.45
N GLN A 362 5.28 2.89 21.37
CA GLN A 362 4.54 2.67 22.61
C GLN A 362 3.02 2.69 22.41
N CYS A 363 2.51 3.66 21.64
CA CYS A 363 1.06 3.89 21.52
C CYS A 363 0.42 3.12 20.35
N ALA A 364 1.06 3.11 19.18
CA ALA A 364 0.45 2.64 17.95
C ALA A 364 0.09 1.14 17.99
N PRO A 365 0.93 0.21 18.46
CA PRO A 365 0.57 -1.21 18.49
C PRO A 365 -0.70 -1.49 19.30
N SER A 366 -0.86 -0.81 20.44
CA SER A 366 -2.05 -0.96 21.29
C SER A 366 -3.29 -0.38 20.64
N MET A 367 -3.18 0.80 20.01
CA MET A 367 -4.28 1.43 19.28
C MET A 367 -4.70 0.62 18.07
N LEU A 368 -3.73 0.15 17.29
CA LEU A 368 -3.93 -0.67 16.12
C LEU A 368 -4.59 -2.00 16.50
N LYS A 369 -4.14 -2.68 17.56
CA LYS A 369 -4.79 -3.90 18.07
C LYS A 369 -6.22 -3.67 18.57
N ARG A 370 -6.53 -2.49 19.11
CA ARG A 370 -7.90 -2.14 19.51
C ARG A 370 -8.79 -1.89 18.30
N ALA A 371 -8.32 -1.10 17.34
CA ALA A 371 -9.01 -0.85 16.08
C ALA A 371 -9.24 -2.15 15.29
N ASP A 372 -8.35 -3.14 15.44
CA ASP A 372 -8.43 -4.43 14.79
C ASP A 372 -9.46 -5.40 15.40
N LYS A 373 -9.84 -5.17 16.67
CA LYS A 373 -10.88 -5.94 17.38
C LYS A 373 -12.28 -5.38 17.17
N LEU A 374 -12.37 -4.14 16.69
CA LEU A 374 -13.58 -3.54 16.14
C LEU A 374 -13.78 -4.07 14.71
#